data_AF-A0A316I002-F1
#
_entry.id   AF-A0A316I002-F1
#
_cell.length_a   1.000
_cell.length_b   1.000
_cell.length_c   1.000
_cell.angle_alpha   90.00
_cell.angle_beta   90.00
_cell.angle_gamma   90.00
#
_symmetry.space_group_name_H-M   'P 1'
#
loop_
_entity.id
_entity.type
_entity.pdbx_description
1 polymer ?
#
loop_
_entity_poly.entity_id
_entity_poly.type
_entity_poly.pdbx_seq_one_letter_code
_entity_poly.pdbx_strand_id
1 'polypeptide(L)'
;MANDGGTKTSIDPEAVRAIAARMGVLMDDLGPFQQLLSLPAHAGNFSTATWLEKLLLDRKKKLSLHAEELNKLMHEVETSLLKACSNLEDTDKCNANNL
;
A
#
# COMPACT_ATOMS: atom_id res chain seq x y z
N MET A 1 -43.98 6.32 20.95
CA MET A 1 -42.57 6.77 20.90
C MET A 1 -41.69 5.56 21.12
N ALA A 2 -41.29 4.88 20.04
CA ALA A 2 -40.30 3.83 20.09
C ALA A 2 -39.00 4.44 19.54
N ASN A 3 -38.02 4.58 20.43
CA ASN A 3 -36.70 5.10 20.12
C ASN A 3 -35.91 3.95 19.49
N ASP A 4 -35.95 3.81 18.16
CA ASP A 4 -35.07 2.91 17.40
C ASP A 4 -33.65 3.48 17.46
N GLY A 5 -32.99 3.24 18.59
CA GLY A 5 -31.58 3.47 18.82
C GLY A 5 -30.70 2.45 18.10
N GLY A 6 -31.02 2.15 16.83
CA GLY A 6 -30.11 1.44 15.96
C GLY A 6 -28.93 2.35 15.72
N THR A 7 -27.77 2.02 16.27
CA THR A 7 -26.49 2.64 15.92
C THR A 7 -26.29 2.47 14.42
N LYS A 8 -26.76 3.43 13.62
CA LYS A 8 -26.42 3.51 12.20
C LYS A 8 -24.91 3.61 12.15
N THR A 9 -24.26 2.54 11.72
CA THR A 9 -22.86 2.56 11.29
C THR A 9 -22.83 3.46 10.06
N SER A 10 -22.70 4.77 10.27
CA SER A 10 -22.59 5.75 9.20
C SER A 10 -21.18 5.67 8.66
N ILE A 11 -20.97 4.80 7.67
CA ILE A 11 -19.72 4.77 6.91
C ILE A 11 -19.86 5.85 5.85
N ASP A 12 -18.89 6.77 5.81
CA ASP A 12 -18.73 7.73 4.71
C ASP A 12 -17.91 7.04 3.62
N PRO A 13 -18.54 6.54 2.53
CA PRO A 13 -17.84 5.77 1.51
C PRO A 13 -16.85 6.65 0.75
N GLU A 14 -17.14 7.94 0.58
CA GLU A 14 -16.22 8.87 -0.09
C GLU A 14 -14.96 9.10 0.73
N ALA A 15 -15.09 9.27 2.05
CA ALA A 15 -13.92 9.39 2.93
C ALA A 15 -13.05 8.13 2.89
N VAL A 16 -13.66 6.93 2.89
CA VAL A 16 -12.92 5.67 2.81
C VAL A 16 -12.26 5.49 1.45
N ARG A 17 -12.93 5.82 0.34
CA ARG A 17 -12.32 5.80 -1.01
C ARG A 17 -11.15 6.77 -1.12
N ALA A 18 -11.28 7.98 -0.55
CA ALA A 18 -10.21 8.97 -0.54
C ALA A 18 -8.98 8.48 0.26
N ILE A 19 -9.19 7.82 1.40
CA ILE A 19 -8.10 7.21 2.18
C ILE A 19 -7.46 6.04 1.41
N ALA A 20 -8.28 5.18 0.80
CA ALA A 20 -7.81 4.05 0.01
C ALA A 20 -6.91 4.50 -1.17
N ALA A 21 -7.36 5.49 -1.94
CA ALA A 21 -6.59 6.05 -3.05
C ALA A 21 -5.26 6.70 -2.56
N ARG A 22 -5.29 7.39 -1.42
CA ARG A 22 -4.07 7.97 -0.83
C ARG A 22 -3.09 6.90 -0.35
N MET A 23 -3.57 5.74 0.09
CA MET A 23 -2.72 4.62 0.49
C MET A 23 -2.05 3.97 -0.72
N GLY A 24 -2.79 3.71 -1.80
CA GLY A 24 -2.25 3.15 -3.03
C GLY A 24 -1.10 3.98 -3.61
N VAL A 25 -1.28 5.30 -3.66
CA VAL A 25 -0.30 6.22 -4.28
C VAL A 25 0.96 6.45 -3.43
N LEU A 26 0.94 6.08 -2.15
CA LEU A 26 2.01 6.41 -1.20
C LEU A 26 3.36 5.78 -1.57
N MET A 27 3.35 4.69 -2.33
CA MET A 27 4.51 3.90 -2.72
C MET A 27 4.70 3.80 -4.25
N ASP A 28 3.93 4.56 -5.04
CA ASP A 28 4.01 4.56 -6.51
C ASP A 28 5.40 5.02 -7.01
N ASP A 29 6.03 5.95 -6.30
CA ASP A 29 7.39 6.39 -6.61
C ASP A 29 8.44 5.47 -5.97
N LEU A 30 8.81 4.42 -6.71
CA LEU A 30 9.94 3.55 -6.39
C LEU A 30 11.29 4.08 -6.94
N GLY A 31 11.29 5.26 -7.56
CA GLY A 31 12.47 5.89 -8.19
C GLY A 31 13.69 5.97 -7.27
N PRO A 32 13.56 6.38 -5.99
CA PRO A 32 14.69 6.40 -5.05
C PRO A 32 15.35 5.03 -4.84
N PHE A 33 14.59 3.94 -4.83
CA PHE A 33 15.13 2.58 -4.66
C PHE A 33 15.84 2.10 -5.94
N GLN A 34 15.32 2.47 -7.11
CA GLN A 34 15.98 2.22 -8.40
C GLN A 34 17.29 2.99 -8.52
N GLN A 35 17.30 4.27 -8.11
CA GLN A 35 18.50 5.09 -8.05
C GLN A 35 19.55 4.48 -7.10
N LEU A 36 19.13 3.98 -5.94
CA LEU A 36 20.03 3.31 -4.99
C LEU A 36 20.70 2.07 -5.60
N LEU A 37 19.96 1.26 -6.37
CA LEU A 37 20.50 0.11 -7.11
C LEU A 37 21.53 0.52 -8.17
N SER A 38 21.36 1.69 -8.78
CA SER A 38 22.24 2.21 -9.83
C SER A 38 23.59 2.73 -9.32
N LEU A 39 23.68 3.06 -8.03
CA LEU A 39 24.90 3.62 -7.44
C LEU A 39 26.03 2.58 -7.46
N PRO A 40 27.21 2.91 -8.00
CA PRO A 40 28.35 2.01 -7.98
C PRO A 40 28.78 1.74 -6.53
N ALA A 41 28.89 0.46 -6.17
CA ALA A 41 29.60 0.03 -4.99
C ALA A 41 30.99 -0.37 -5.47
N HIS A 42 31.91 0.59 -5.63
CA HIS A 42 33.32 0.26 -5.83
C HIS A 42 34.12 0.72 -4.62
N ALA A 43 34.69 -0.22 -3.88
CA ALA A 43 35.45 0.00 -2.65
C ALA A 43 36.96 -0.28 -2.83
N GLY A 44 37.40 -0.68 -4.03
CA GLY A 44 38.79 -0.97 -4.38
C GLY A 44 39.07 -2.45 -4.72
N ASN A 45 40.33 -2.79 -5.00
CA ASN A 45 40.74 -4.07 -5.57
C ASN A 45 41.27 -5.10 -4.56
N PHE A 46 40.92 -4.99 -3.27
CA PHE A 46 41.33 -5.93 -2.23
C PHE A 46 40.15 -6.80 -1.77
N SER A 47 40.43 -7.99 -1.22
CA SER A 47 39.40 -8.98 -0.87
C SER A 47 38.30 -8.43 0.05
N THR A 48 38.67 -7.59 1.03
CA THR A 48 37.70 -6.92 1.92
C THR A 48 36.82 -5.91 1.18
N ALA A 49 37.37 -5.18 0.19
CA ALA A 49 36.59 -4.28 -0.64
C ALA A 49 35.56 -5.07 -1.45
N THR A 50 35.95 -6.15 -2.14
CA THR A 50 35.02 -7.00 -2.89
C THR A 50 33.91 -7.59 -2.01
N TRP A 51 34.23 -7.96 -0.77
CA TRP A 51 33.22 -8.41 0.20
C TRP A 51 32.24 -7.28 0.58
N LEU A 52 32.75 -6.07 0.85
CA LEU A 52 31.91 -4.89 1.13
C LEU A 52 31.01 -4.54 -0.06
N GLU A 53 31.51 -4.61 -1.28
CA GLU A 53 30.74 -4.36 -2.50
C GLU A 53 29.56 -5.35 -2.63
N LYS A 54 29.83 -6.64 -2.42
CA LYS A 54 28.78 -7.69 -2.41
C LYS A 54 27.76 -7.46 -1.30
N LEU A 55 28.22 -7.13 -0.09
CA LEU A 55 27.33 -6.83 1.03
C LEU A 55 26.43 -5.63 0.71
N LEU A 56 26.99 -4.54 0.19
CA LEU A 56 26.23 -3.37 -0.21
C LEU A 56 25.21 -3.70 -1.30
N LEU A 57 25.60 -4.46 -2.33
CA LEU A 57 24.70 -4.89 -3.39
C LEU A 57 23.52 -5.71 -2.84
N ASP A 58 23.78 -6.67 -1.96
CA ASP A 58 22.74 -7.48 -1.33
C ASP A 58 21.77 -6.64 -0.50
N ARG A 59 22.28 -5.65 0.23
CA ARG A 59 21.45 -4.75 1.04
C ARG A 59 20.57 -3.85 0.17
N LYS A 60 21.12 -3.30 -0.91
CA LYS A 60 20.35 -2.50 -1.89
C LYS A 60 19.23 -3.32 -2.51
N LYS A 61 19.52 -4.55 -2.93
CA LYS A 61 18.51 -5.48 -3.49
C LYS A 61 17.41 -5.80 -2.50
N LYS A 62 17.75 -6.14 -1.26
CA LYS A 62 16.75 -6.42 -0.21
C LYS A 62 15.87 -5.21 0.09
N LEU A 63 16.45 -4.02 0.12
CA LEU A 63 15.68 -2.80 0.35
C LEU A 63 14.72 -2.50 -0.81
N SER A 64 15.17 -2.66 -2.06
CA SER A 64 14.30 -2.50 -3.24
C SER A 64 13.15 -3.50 -3.24
N LEU A 65 13.44 -4.78 -2.95
CA LEU A 65 12.41 -5.81 -2.86
C LEU A 65 11.37 -5.48 -1.79
N HIS A 66 11.81 -5.03 -0.62
CA HIS A 66 10.90 -4.65 0.45
C HIS A 66 10.01 -3.47 0.07
N ALA A 67 10.53 -2.49 -0.67
CA ALA A 67 9.75 -1.37 -1.19
C ALA A 67 8.69 -1.83 -2.21
N GLU A 68 9.04 -2.77 -3.10
CA GLU A 68 8.09 -3.37 -4.04
C GLU A 68 6.99 -4.18 -3.34
N GLU A 69 7.34 -4.95 -2.31
CA GLU A 69 6.38 -5.70 -1.48
C GLU A 69 5.43 -4.75 -0.75
N LEU A 70 5.96 -3.68 -0.14
CA LEU A 70 5.16 -2.67 0.53
C LEU A 70 4.21 -1.96 -0.45
N ASN A 71 4.67 -1.65 -1.67
CA ASN A 71 3.82 -1.06 -2.70
C ASN A 71 2.63 -1.97 -3.06
N LYS A 72 2.88 -3.27 -3.27
CA LYS A 72 1.82 -4.25 -3.53
C LYS A 72 0.81 -4.31 -2.39
N LEU A 73 1.29 -4.37 -1.15
CA LEU A 73 0.42 -4.42 0.03
C LEU A 73 -0.48 -3.17 0.12
N MET A 74 0.06 -1.98 -0.18
CA MET A 74 -0.72 -0.75 -0.18
C MET A 74 -1.84 -0.76 -1.23
N HIS A 75 -1.58 -1.26 -2.45
CA HIS A 75 -2.62 -1.43 -3.47
C HIS A 75 -3.65 -2.53 -3.12
N GLU A 76 -3.23 -3.59 -2.44
CA GLU A 76 -4.16 -4.62 -1.94
C GLU A 76 -5.10 -4.05 -0.86
N VAL A 77 -4.58 -3.21 0.03
CA VAL A 77 -5.37 -2.48 1.02
C VAL A 77 -6.35 -1.52 0.34
N GLU A 78 -5.88 -0.73 -0.62
CA GLU A 78 -6.73 0.14 -1.45
C GLU A 78 -7.88 -0.65 -2.06
N THR A 79 -7.56 -1.72 -2.79
CA THR A 79 -8.55 -2.58 -3.47
C THR A 79 -9.57 -3.16 -2.48
N SER A 80 -9.10 -3.59 -1.31
CA SER A 80 -9.96 -4.16 -0.26
C SER A 80 -10.92 -3.13 0.33
N LEU A 81 -10.45 -1.91 0.58
CA LEU A 81 -11.27 -0.81 1.08
C LEU A 81 -12.32 -0.37 0.04
N LEU A 82 -11.92 -0.22 -1.23
CA LEU A 82 -12.85 0.09 -2.31
C LEU A 82 -13.95 -0.97 -2.43
N LYS A 83 -13.58 -2.25 -2.37
CA LYS A 83 -14.53 -3.37 -2.42
C LYS A 83 -15.47 -3.36 -1.21
N ALA A 84 -14.96 -3.07 -0.02
CA ALA A 84 -15.78 -2.96 1.19
C ALA A 84 -16.82 -1.84 1.05
N CYS A 85 -16.44 -0.66 0.53
CA CYS A 85 -17.36 0.44 0.25
C CYS A 85 -18.45 0.03 -0.75
N SER A 86 -18.08 -0.58 -1.87
CA SER A 86 -19.06 -1.02 -2.88
C SER A 86 -20.05 -2.03 -2.29
N ASN A 87 -19.57 -3.00 -1.52
CA ASN A 87 -20.43 -4.01 -0.89
C ASN A 87 -21.43 -3.39 0.10
N LEU A 88 -21.00 -2.37 0.85
CA LEU A 88 -21.87 -1.67 1.80
C LEU A 88 -22.96 -0.88 1.06
N GLU A 89 -22.58 -0.13 0.02
CA GLU A 89 -23.55 0.62 -0.78
C GLU A 89 -24.55 -0.29 -1.50
N ASP A 90 -24.08 -1.43 -2.02
CA ASP A 90 -24.96 -2.42 -2.67
C ASP A 90 -25.91 -3.07 -1.66
N THR A 91 -25.44 -3.31 -0.43
CA THR A 91 -26.28 -3.82 0.67
C THR A 91 -27.34 -2.79 1.06
N ASP A 92 -26.96 -1.52 1.21
CA ASP A 92 -27.88 -0.44 1.56
C ASP A 92 -28.92 -0.21 0.45
N LYS A 93 -28.53 -0.24 -0.82
CA LYS A 93 -29.46 -0.17 -1.97
C LYS A 93 -30.42 -1.35 -1.99
N CYS A 94 -29.92 -2.58 -1.77
CA CYS A 94 -30.77 -3.76 -1.68
C CYS A 94 -31.79 -3.63 -0.55
N ASN A 95 -31.38 -3.14 0.62
CA ASN A 95 -32.27 -2.93 1.75
C ASN A 95 -33.33 -1.84 1.46
N ALA A 96 -32.94 -0.75 0.80
CA ALA A 96 -33.85 0.33 0.42
C ALA A 96 -34.89 -0.09 -0.63
N ASN A 97 -34.53 -0.98 -1.57
CA ASN A 97 -35.44 -1.49 -2.59
C ASN A 97 -36.42 -2.57 -2.07
N ASN A 98 -36.15 -3.13 -0.88
CA ASN A 98 -36.98 -4.16 -0.24
C ASN A 98 -37.92 -3.59 0.85
N LEU A 99 -37.99 -2.26 0.99
CA LEU A 99 -38.90 -1.51 1.86
C LEU A 99 -39.98 -0.82 1.03
#